data_AF-A0A813TIZ9-F1
#
_entry.id   AF-A0A813TIZ9-F1
#
_cell.length_a   1.000
_cell.length_b   1.000
_cell.length_c   1.000
_cell.angle_alpha   90.00
_cell.angle_beta   90.00
_cell.angle_gamma   90.00
#
_symmetry.space_group_name_H-M   'P 1'
#
loop_
_entity.id
_entity.type
_entity.pdbx_description
1 polymer ?
#
loop_
_entity_poly.entity_id
_entity_poly.type
_entity_poly.pdbx_seq_one_letter_code
_entity_poly.pdbx_strand_id
1 'polypeptide(L)'
;MCLILLTPTFSCHVLFWIQVCAYKSLRHPSLLWLYNYLILDMVSLSQIFLEYFTRHYKICGLNPVIYDFLCVLEAYANNYTTMVQSFALTLTNIYRLYVIHNNRGCLYCGKSEVYL
;
A
#
# COMPACT_ATOMS: atom_id res chain seq x y z
N MET A 1 -1.40 -13.18 18.50
CA MET A 1 -2.22 -13.39 17.29
C MET A 1 -1.91 -12.36 16.20
N CYS A 2 -1.88 -11.05 16.50
CA CYS A 2 -1.54 -10.00 15.50
C CYS A 2 -0.17 -10.19 14.82
N LEU A 3 0.89 -10.45 15.59
CA LEU A 3 2.26 -10.55 15.03
C LEU A 3 2.45 -11.75 14.07
N ILE A 4 1.74 -12.86 14.31
CA ILE A 4 1.83 -14.10 13.51
C ILE A 4 1.25 -13.89 12.10
N LEU A 5 0.27 -12.98 11.95
CA LEU A 5 -0.31 -12.62 10.66
C LEU A 5 0.43 -11.45 9.99
N LEU A 6 1.08 -10.58 10.77
CA LEU A 6 1.83 -9.45 10.23
C LEU A 6 3.11 -9.85 9.51
N THR A 7 3.88 -10.79 10.06
CA THR A 7 5.14 -11.26 9.47
C THR A 7 4.99 -11.87 8.07
N PRO A 8 4.03 -12.78 7.80
CA PRO A 8 3.85 -13.31 6.44
C PRO A 8 3.35 -12.22 5.49
N THR A 9 2.45 -11.34 5.94
CA THR A 9 1.91 -10.25 5.11
C THR A 9 3.03 -9.30 4.67
N PHE A 10 3.88 -8.87 5.60
CA PHE A 10 5.03 -8.02 5.29
C PHE A 10 6.01 -8.70 4.35
N SER A 11 6.29 -9.99 4.57
CA SER A 11 7.18 -10.78 3.71
C SER A 11 6.63 -10.87 2.27
N CYS A 12 5.34 -11.08 2.11
CA CYS A 12 4.68 -11.10 0.80
C CYS A 12 4.81 -9.75 0.08
N HIS A 13 4.61 -8.62 0.77
CA HIS A 13 4.81 -7.31 0.15
C HIS A 13 6.26 -7.07 -0.27
N VAL A 14 7.23 -7.43 0.57
CA VAL A 14 8.66 -7.30 0.22
C VAL A 14 8.99 -8.13 -1.02
N LEU A 15 8.54 -9.39 -1.06
CA LEU A 15 8.73 -10.27 -2.23
C LEU A 15 8.07 -9.70 -3.49
N PHE A 16 6.86 -9.15 -3.37
CA PHE A 16 6.17 -8.50 -4.48
C PHE A 16 6.98 -7.31 -5.03
N TRP A 17 7.50 -6.44 -4.16
CA TRP A 17 8.31 -5.29 -4.60
C TRP A 17 9.63 -5.73 -5.23
N ILE A 18 10.26 -6.79 -4.72
CA ILE A 18 11.44 -7.38 -5.34
C ILE A 18 11.10 -7.86 -6.76
N GLN A 19 9.96 -8.53 -6.95
CA GLN A 19 9.51 -8.98 -8.27
C GLN A 19 9.25 -7.81 -9.23
N VAL A 20 8.57 -6.75 -8.79
CA VAL A 20 8.31 -5.55 -9.61
C VAL A 20 9.62 -4.86 -10.02
N CYS A 21 10.60 -4.80 -9.13
CA CYS A 21 11.94 -4.28 -9.42
C CYS A 21 12.72 -5.19 -10.37
N ALA A 22 12.61 -6.52 -10.25
CA ALA A 22 13.32 -7.47 -11.09
C ALA A 22 12.75 -7.57 -12.51
N TYR A 23 11.42 -7.55 -12.66
CA TYR A 23 10.75 -7.82 -13.93
C TYR A 23 10.11 -6.56 -14.51
N LYS A 24 10.58 -6.10 -15.67
CA LYS A 24 10.00 -4.95 -16.39
C LYS A 24 8.56 -5.21 -16.88
N SER A 25 8.22 -6.46 -17.18
CA SER A 25 6.86 -6.89 -17.58
C SER A 25 5.81 -6.71 -16.48
N LEU A 26 6.24 -6.43 -15.24
CA LEU A 26 5.34 -6.14 -14.13
C LEU A 26 5.22 -4.64 -13.88
N ARG A 27 5.70 -3.75 -14.76
CA ARG A 27 5.70 -2.29 -14.57
C ARG A 27 4.83 -1.60 -15.62
N HIS A 28 3.52 -1.77 -15.49
CA HIS A 28 2.57 -1.15 -16.41
C HIS A 28 2.07 0.18 -15.86
N PRO A 29 2.02 1.25 -16.68
CA PRO A 29 1.57 2.56 -16.23
C PRO A 29 0.08 2.55 -15.79
N SER A 30 -0.73 1.64 -16.34
CA SER A 30 -2.11 1.39 -15.92
C SER A 30 -2.22 0.90 -14.47
N LEU A 31 -1.15 0.32 -13.92
CA LEU A 31 -1.07 -0.19 -12.56
C LEU A 31 -0.39 0.79 -11.59
N LEU A 32 -0.03 2.00 -12.03
CA LEU A 32 0.67 2.99 -11.20
C LEU A 32 -0.08 3.32 -9.90
N TRP A 33 -1.41 3.46 -9.98
CA TRP A 33 -2.25 3.71 -8.81
C TRP A 33 -2.28 2.52 -7.84
N LEU A 34 -2.23 1.29 -8.37
CA LEU A 34 -2.15 0.08 -7.56
C LEU A 34 -0.78 -0.02 -6.86
N TYR A 35 0.31 0.34 -7.54
CA TYR A 35 1.63 0.40 -6.91
C TYR A 35 1.67 1.42 -5.78
N ASN A 36 1.17 2.64 -6.02
CA ASN A 36 1.09 3.66 -4.98
C ASN A 36 0.26 3.19 -3.78
N TYR A 37 -0.85 2.50 -4.03
CA TYR A 37 -1.66 1.88 -2.98
C TYR A 37 -0.85 0.84 -2.17
N LEU A 38 -0.11 -0.05 -2.84
CA LEU A 38 0.71 -1.07 -2.19
C LEU A 38 1.93 -0.50 -1.43
N ILE A 39 2.43 0.68 -1.82
CA ILE A 39 3.43 1.42 -1.02
C ILE A 39 2.79 1.91 0.28
N LEU A 40 1.58 2.47 0.20
CA LEU A 40 0.86 2.95 1.38
C LEU A 40 0.55 1.80 2.34
N ASP A 41 0.18 0.63 1.83
CA ASP A 41 0.00 -0.58 2.66
C ASP A 41 1.30 -0.96 3.40
N MET A 42 2.47 -0.83 2.75
CA MET A 42 3.76 -1.06 3.41
C MET A 42 4.04 -0.04 4.51
N VAL A 43 3.69 1.23 4.30
CA VAL A 43 3.78 2.27 5.33
C VAL A 43 2.88 1.94 6.51
N SER A 44 1.62 1.58 6.26
CA SER A 44 0.69 1.17 7.33
C SER A 44 1.15 -0.07 8.09
N LEU A 45 1.66 -1.10 7.40
CA LEU A 45 2.22 -2.29 8.06
C LEU A 45 3.41 -1.93 8.95
N SER A 46 4.29 -1.04 8.49
CA SER A 46 5.43 -0.58 9.29
C SER A 46 5.00 0.18 10.55
N GLN A 47 3.92 0.96 10.48
CA GLN A 47 3.33 1.66 11.63
C GLN A 47 2.78 0.65 12.65
N ILE A 48 2.03 -0.35 12.20
CA ILE A 48 1.47 -1.39 13.08
C ILE A 48 2.60 -2.18 13.77
N PHE A 49 3.70 -2.44 13.05
CA PHE A 49 4.91 -3.03 13.66
C PHE A 49 5.49 -2.12 14.74
N LEU A 50 5.68 -0.82 14.46
CA LEU A 50 6.18 0.16 15.41
C LEU A 50 5.29 0.26 16.66
N GLU A 51 3.97 0.34 16.50
CA GLU A 51 2.98 0.37 17.58
C GLU A 51 3.03 -0.91 18.42
N TYR A 52 3.14 -2.08 17.77
CA TYR A 52 3.31 -3.34 18.48
C TYR A 52 4.58 -3.33 19.33
N PHE A 53 5.71 -2.88 18.77
CA PHE A 53 6.97 -2.82 19.50
C PHE A 53 6.92 -1.85 20.68
N THR A 54 6.42 -0.62 20.48
CA THR A 54 6.35 0.39 21.55
C THR A 54 5.44 -0.05 22.70
N ARG A 55 4.29 -0.67 22.40
CA ARG A 55 3.35 -1.17 23.42
C ARG A 55 3.80 -2.44 24.10
N HIS A 56 4.35 -3.40 23.36
CA HIS A 56 4.71 -4.71 23.92
C HIS A 56 6.01 -4.66 24.71
N TYR A 57 7.02 -3.97 24.19
CA TYR A 57 8.32 -3.91 24.85
C TYR A 57 8.37 -2.88 25.96
N LYS A 58 7.24 -2.19 26.28
CA LYS A 58 7.10 -1.13 27.30
C LYS A 58 8.47 -0.55 27.59
N ILE A 59 9.02 0.20 26.65
CA ILE A 59 10.44 0.55 26.66
C ILE A 59 10.66 1.45 27.89
N CYS A 60 10.87 0.81 29.04
CA CYS A 60 11.08 1.40 30.35
C CYS A 60 12.48 2.03 30.26
N GLY A 61 12.52 3.28 29.79
CA GLY A 61 13.76 3.98 29.50
C GLY A 61 13.73 4.79 28.20
N LEU A 62 12.65 4.73 27.41
CA LEU A 62 12.50 5.67 26.30
C LEU A 62 12.31 7.08 26.87
N ASN A 63 13.09 8.04 26.37
CA ASN A 63 12.97 9.43 26.75
C ASN A 63 11.50 9.89 26.51
N PRO A 64 10.83 10.52 27.49
CA PRO A 64 9.44 10.95 27.35
C PRO A 64 9.18 11.80 26.10
N VAL A 65 10.16 12.61 25.68
CA VAL A 65 10.07 13.40 24.44
C VAL A 65 9.98 12.52 23.19
N ILE A 66 10.74 11.42 23.15
CA ILE A 66 10.72 10.48 22.03
C ILE A 66 9.38 9.73 22.02
N TYR A 67 8.87 9.36 23.19
CA TYR A 67 7.59 8.70 23.32
C TYR A 67 6.44 9.60 22.80
N ASP A 68 6.39 10.85 23.23
CA ASP A 68 5.37 11.81 22.77
C ASP A 68 5.49 12.07 21.27
N PHE A 69 6.71 12.22 20.75
CA PHE A 69 6.94 12.38 19.31
C PHE A 69 6.43 11.16 18.51
N LEU A 70 6.73 9.94 18.96
CA LEU A 70 6.25 8.72 18.31
C LEU A 70 4.72 8.62 18.34
N CYS A 71 4.09 8.98 19.47
CA CYS A 71 2.63 8.96 19.61
C CYS A 71 1.95 9.98 18.68
N VAL A 72 2.50 11.20 18.58
CA VAL A 72 2.00 12.23 17.66
C VAL A 72 2.21 11.79 16.21
N LEU A 73 3.39 11.29 15.88
CA LEU A 73 3.70 10.78 14.54
C LEU A 73 2.76 9.65 14.14
N GLU A 74 2.48 8.71 15.04
CA GLU A 74 1.52 7.61 14.83
C GLU A 74 0.12 8.15 14.46
N ALA A 75 -0.40 9.09 15.26
CA ALA A 75 -1.72 9.67 15.03
C ALA A 75 -1.83 10.42 13.68
N TYR A 76 -0.81 11.22 13.34
CA TYR A 76 -0.77 11.93 12.07
C TYR A 76 -0.64 10.96 10.89
N ALA A 77 0.28 10.00 11.01
CA ALA A 77 0.59 9.10 9.92
C ALA A 77 -0.59 8.15 9.63
N ASN A 78 -1.31 7.67 10.66
CA ASN A 78 -2.49 6.81 10.49
C ASN A 78 -3.65 7.54 9.76
N ASN A 79 -3.95 8.77 10.17
CA ASN A 79 -4.98 9.58 9.49
C ASN A 79 -4.60 9.88 8.04
N TYR A 80 -3.33 10.25 7.81
CA TYR A 80 -2.85 10.57 6.47
C TYR A 80 -2.83 9.33 5.56
N THR A 81 -2.32 8.19 6.03
CA THR A 81 -2.29 6.96 5.22
C THR A 81 -3.69 6.49 4.86
N THR A 82 -4.63 6.54 5.81
CA THR A 82 -6.03 6.14 5.56
C THR A 82 -6.68 7.03 4.51
N MET A 83 -6.49 8.36 4.62
CA MET A 83 -6.98 9.30 3.64
C MET A 83 -6.38 9.00 2.26
N VAL A 84 -5.06 8.92 2.14
CA VAL A 84 -4.40 8.70 0.84
C VAL A 84 -4.76 7.34 0.23
N GLN A 85 -4.86 6.27 1.04
CA GLN A 85 -5.32 4.94 0.57
C GLN A 85 -6.73 5.02 -0.03
N SER A 86 -7.66 5.69 0.65
CA SER A 86 -9.04 5.86 0.16
C SER A 86 -9.09 6.65 -1.16
N PHE A 87 -8.25 7.67 -1.31
CA PHE A 87 -8.11 8.42 -2.57
C PHE A 87 -7.53 7.56 -3.68
N ALA A 88 -6.47 6.80 -3.41
CA ALA A 88 -5.83 5.93 -4.40
C ALA A 88 -6.79 4.84 -4.91
N LEU A 89 -7.59 4.23 -4.02
CA LEU A 89 -8.63 3.27 -4.40
C LEU A 89 -9.71 3.91 -5.26
N THR A 90 -10.17 5.10 -4.87
CA THR A 90 -11.19 5.84 -5.63
C THR A 90 -10.71 6.15 -7.05
N LEU A 91 -9.49 6.67 -7.19
CA LEU A 91 -8.89 6.95 -8.50
C LEU A 91 -8.70 5.69 -9.34
N THR A 92 -8.29 4.57 -8.73
CA THR A 92 -8.19 3.28 -9.40
C THR A 92 -9.54 2.80 -9.93
N ASN A 93 -10.60 2.94 -9.14
CA ASN A 93 -11.95 2.56 -9.54
C ASN A 93 -12.50 3.48 -10.65
N ILE A 94 -12.27 4.79 -10.56
CA ILE A 94 -12.64 5.75 -11.61
C ILE A 94 -11.91 5.40 -12.91
N TYR A 95 -10.61 5.13 -12.86
CA TYR A 95 -9.83 4.74 -14.03
C TYR A 95 -10.36 3.45 -14.67
N ARG A 96 -10.66 2.42 -13.87
CA ARG A 96 -11.28 1.18 -14.38
C ARG A 96 -12.62 1.44 -15.04
N LEU A 97 -13.49 2.25 -14.42
CA LEU A 97 -14.79 2.62 -14.99
C LEU A 97 -14.63 3.40 -16.30
N TYR A 98 -13.68 4.34 -16.36
CA TYR A 98 -13.36 5.08 -17.58
C TYR A 98 -12.93 4.14 -18.70
N VAL A 99 -12.01 3.20 -18.43
CA VAL A 99 -11.56 2.20 -19.40
C VAL A 99 -12.73 1.33 -19.87
N ILE A 100 -13.58 0.84 -18.96
CA ILE A 100 -14.76 0.03 -19.33
C ILE A 100 -15.73 0.83 -20.19
N HIS A 101 -15.99 2.09 -19.83
CA HIS A 101 -16.91 2.95 -20.56
C HIS A 101 -16.39 3.27 -21.98
N ASN A 102 -15.10 3.58 -22.10
CA ASN A 102 -14.47 3.90 -23.39
C ASN A 102 -14.20 2.65 -24.25
N ASN A 103 -13.99 1.47 -23.65
CA ASN A 103 -13.79 0.20 -24.36
C ASN A 103 -15.09 -0.47 -24.85
N ARG A 104 -16.26 0.15 -24.66
CA ARG A 104 -17.53 -0.36 -25.21
C ARG A 104 -17.54 -0.53 -26.74
N GLY A 105 -16.53 -0.02 -27.46
CA GLY A 105 -16.33 -0.22 -28.90
C GLY A 105 -15.39 -1.35 -29.33
N CYS A 106 -14.68 -2.04 -28.41
CA CYS A 106 -13.62 -3.00 -28.77
C CYS A 106 -13.82 -4.44 -28.27
N LEU A 107 -15.02 -4.81 -27.80
CA LEU A 107 -15.33 -6.22 -27.45
C LEU A 107 -15.42 -7.15 -28.67
N TYR A 108 -15.45 -6.61 -29.89
CA TYR A 108 -15.53 -7.38 -31.15
C TYR A 108 -14.33 -7.23 -32.09
N CYS A 109 -13.27 -6.53 -31.69
CA CYS A 109 -12.06 -6.47 -32.49
C CYS A 109 -10.98 -7.31 -31.83
N GLY A 110 -10.72 -8.48 -32.39
CA GLY A 110 -9.58 -9.35 -32.09
C GLY A 110 -8.24 -8.70 -32.44
N LYS A 111 -7.95 -7.54 -31.87
CA LYS A 111 -6.62 -6.96 -31.75
C LYS A 111 -6.35 -6.76 -30.27
N SER A 112 -5.80 -7.83 -29.70
CA SER A 112 -5.07 -7.86 -28.45
C SER A 112 -3.84 -6.95 -28.54
N GLU A 113 -4.07 -5.64 -28.51
CA GLU A 113 -3.08 -4.63 -28.10
C GLU A 113 -3.70 -3.81 -26.97
N VAL A 114 -4.27 -4.52 -26.00
CA VAL A 114 -4.55 -3.94 -24.70
C VAL A 114 -3.27 -4.13 -23.92
N TYR A 115 -2.60 -3.01 -23.64
CA TYR A 115 -1.47 -2.87 -22.73
C TYR A 115 -1.78 -3.56 -21.40
N LEU A 116 -1.48 -4.86 -21.34
CA LEU A 116 -1.44 -5.72 -20.17
C LEU A 116 -0.01 -5.75 -19.66
#